data_AF-A0A7V4NZP9-F1
#
_entry.id   AF-A0A7V4NZP9-F1
#
_cell.length_a   1.000
_cell.length_b   1.000
_cell.length_c   1.000
_cell.angle_alpha   90.00
_cell.angle_beta   90.00
_cell.angle_gamma   90.00
#
_symmetry.space_group_name_H-M   'P 1'
#
loop_
_entity.id
_entity.type
_entity.pdbx_description
1 polymer ?
#
loop_
_entity_poly.entity_id
_entity_poly.type
_entity_poly.pdbx_seq_one_letter_code
_entity_poly.pdbx_strand_id
1 'polypeptide(L)'
;MRPSSAVIGSVLAIAASLLGYTGCARPIAPDTPTAAAVRQSDLDVLWQAALDVLVRMELPPDRQDRANGVIETLPVTSKQFWEFWRRDIADPYSQVVSDLQTIQRKVIVRFSPLPTTERWRVEVEVPVYRIQLPERQLTSSSTAIELYGSTVPTTTGEIVPRQQVAYQEPLGRDAALEDRILDLILSQSGVPEYELVDSTPTAGALP
;
A
#
# COMPACT_ATOMS: atom_id res chain seq x y z
N MET A 1 28.25 13.80 47.06
CA MET A 1 29.02 13.07 46.03
C MET A 1 28.45 13.44 44.67
N ARG A 2 29.22 14.17 43.84
CA ARG A 2 28.77 14.60 42.50
C ARG A 2 28.95 13.43 41.54
N PRO A 3 27.91 12.98 40.80
CA PRO A 3 28.10 11.94 39.80
C PRO A 3 29.06 12.44 38.71
N SER A 4 30.02 11.58 38.34
CA SER A 4 31.03 11.88 37.32
C SER A 4 30.34 12.16 35.98
N SER A 5 30.85 13.16 35.24
CA SER A 5 30.33 13.58 33.92
C SER A 5 30.23 12.43 32.91
N ALA A 6 31.04 11.39 33.06
CA ALA A 6 30.98 10.16 32.26
C ALA A 6 29.69 9.35 32.47
N VAL A 7 29.15 9.32 33.69
CA VAL A 7 27.92 8.58 34.02
C VAL A 7 26.71 9.27 33.42
N ILE A 8 26.70 10.61 33.43
CA ILE A 8 25.64 11.43 32.83
C ILE A 8 25.62 11.27 31.31
N GLY A 9 26.80 11.27 30.66
CA GLY A 9 26.91 11.05 29.22
C GLY A 9 26.43 9.67 28.77
N SER A 10 26.73 8.62 29.56
CA SER A 10 26.32 7.25 29.23
C SER A 10 24.81 7.02 29.41
N VAL A 11 24.18 7.67 30.40
CA VAL A 11 22.72 7.58 30.61
C VAL A 11 21.95 8.32 29.50
N LEU A 12 22.47 9.47 29.04
CA LEU A 12 21.89 10.20 27.90
C LEU A 12 21.94 9.42 26.58
N ALA A 13 23.05 8.70 26.33
CA ALA A 13 23.17 7.86 25.14
C ALA A 13 22.18 6.68 25.15
N ILE A 14 22.02 6.00 26.30
CA ILE A 14 21.07 4.88 26.45
C ILE A 14 19.61 5.37 26.34
N ALA A 15 19.28 6.54 26.91
CA ALA A 15 17.95 7.13 26.77
C ALA A 15 17.64 7.51 25.31
N ALA A 16 18.61 8.06 24.57
CA ALA A 16 18.46 8.37 23.15
C ALA A 16 18.28 7.10 22.29
N SER A 17 18.96 6.00 22.63
CA SER A 17 18.76 4.71 21.97
C SER A 17 17.37 4.12 22.24
N LEU A 18 16.85 4.24 23.47
CA LEU A 18 15.52 3.75 23.85
C LEU A 18 14.38 4.55 23.19
N LEU A 19 14.57 5.85 22.95
CA LEU A 19 13.63 6.70 22.19
C LEU A 19 13.58 6.35 20.69
N GLY A 20 14.59 5.67 20.16
CA GLY A 20 14.62 5.24 18.75
C GLY A 20 13.78 3.99 18.44
N TYR A 21 13.36 3.22 19.46
CA TYR A 21 12.64 1.94 19.27
C TYR A 21 11.11 2.06 19.28
N THR A 22 10.55 3.23 19.60
CA THR A 22 9.08 3.41 19.64
C THR A 22 8.44 3.56 18.26
N GLY A 23 9.23 3.56 17.18
CA GLY A 23 8.75 3.78 15.80
C GLY A 23 8.37 2.53 15.00
N CYS A 24 8.46 1.33 15.57
CA CYS A 24 8.14 0.07 14.88
C CYS A 24 6.75 -0.50 15.24
N ALA A 25 5.86 0.30 15.83
CA ALA A 25 4.50 -0.15 16.07
C ALA A 25 3.78 -0.29 14.72
N ARG A 26 3.20 -1.47 14.47
CA ARG A 26 2.40 -1.73 13.27
C ARG A 26 1.21 -0.74 13.24
N PRO A 27 0.97 -0.02 12.13
CA PRO A 27 -0.20 0.82 11.99
C PRO A 27 -1.47 -0.02 12.12
N ILE A 28 -2.50 0.54 12.75
CA ILE A 28 -3.83 -0.09 12.77
C ILE A 28 -4.32 -0.17 11.33
N ALA A 29 -4.77 -1.36 10.91
CA ALA A 29 -5.34 -1.53 9.59
C ALA A 29 -6.67 -0.76 9.52
N PRO A 30 -6.92 0.00 8.43
CA PRO A 30 -8.15 0.76 8.31
C PRO A 30 -9.34 -0.20 8.09
N ASP A 31 -10.35 -0.10 8.95
CA ASP A 31 -11.60 -0.85 8.78
C ASP A 31 -12.38 -0.37 7.55
N THR A 32 -12.19 0.90 7.18
CA THR A 32 -12.99 1.58 6.16
C THR A 32 -12.14 2.57 5.34
N PRO A 33 -12.43 2.82 4.05
CA PRO A 33 -11.57 3.66 3.21
C PRO A 33 -11.52 5.14 3.48
N THR A 34 -10.31 5.70 3.48
CA THR A 34 -10.13 7.13 3.68
C THR A 34 -10.92 7.93 2.64
N ALA A 35 -11.84 8.76 3.11
CA ALA A 35 -12.83 9.41 2.26
C ALA A 35 -13.03 10.89 2.58
N ALA A 36 -13.33 11.65 1.53
CA ALA A 36 -13.78 13.04 1.64
C ALA A 36 -15.07 13.25 0.85
N ALA A 37 -16.00 14.05 1.40
CA ALA A 37 -17.15 14.56 0.68
C ALA A 37 -16.79 15.89 -0.01
N VAL A 38 -17.10 15.97 -1.30
CA VAL A 38 -16.80 17.08 -2.20
C VAL A 38 -18.05 17.47 -2.99
N ARG A 39 -18.06 18.66 -3.60
CA ARG A 39 -19.19 19.08 -4.45
C ARG A 39 -19.09 18.42 -5.82
N GLN A 40 -20.25 18.20 -6.46
CA GLN A 40 -20.30 17.63 -7.82
C GLN A 40 -19.53 18.47 -8.85
N SER A 41 -19.54 19.80 -8.72
CA SER A 41 -18.83 20.71 -9.63
C SER A 41 -17.33 20.47 -9.67
N ASP A 42 -16.76 19.90 -8.62
CA ASP A 42 -15.32 19.81 -8.40
C ASP A 42 -14.76 18.45 -8.88
N LEU A 43 -15.63 17.52 -9.31
CA LEU A 43 -15.27 16.16 -9.70
C LEU A 43 -14.27 16.09 -10.85
N ASP A 44 -14.46 16.91 -11.89
CA ASP A 44 -13.57 16.89 -13.05
C ASP A 44 -12.15 17.32 -12.69
N VAL A 45 -12.03 18.32 -11.80
CA VAL A 45 -10.75 18.82 -11.31
C VAL A 45 -10.09 17.78 -10.39
N LEU A 46 -10.87 17.17 -9.49
CA LEU A 46 -10.39 16.10 -8.60
C LEU A 46 -9.94 14.86 -9.37
N TRP A 47 -10.66 14.49 -10.44
CA TRP A 47 -10.28 13.39 -11.30
C TRP A 47 -8.90 13.63 -11.95
N GLN A 48 -8.68 14.82 -12.50
CA GLN A 48 -7.38 15.16 -13.09
C GLN A 48 -6.28 15.24 -12.02
N ALA A 49 -6.57 15.85 -10.87
CA ALA A 49 -5.64 15.88 -9.74
C ALA A 49 -5.25 14.47 -9.28
N ALA A 50 -6.20 13.53 -9.22
CA ALA A 50 -5.94 12.13 -8.89
C ALA A 50 -4.96 11.49 -9.88
N LEU A 51 -5.19 11.63 -11.18
CA LEU A 51 -4.28 11.09 -12.19
C LEU A 51 -2.87 11.68 -12.07
N ASP A 52 -2.77 12.99 -11.93
CA ASP A 52 -1.48 13.68 -11.81
C ASP A 52 -0.72 13.28 -10.54
N VAL A 53 -1.42 13.15 -9.41
CA VAL A 53 -0.83 12.71 -8.13
C VAL A 53 -0.31 11.29 -8.26
N LEU A 54 -1.10 10.37 -8.81
CA LEU A 54 -0.71 8.97 -8.99
C LEU A 54 0.53 8.87 -9.89
N VAL A 55 0.56 9.57 -11.03
CA VAL A 55 1.72 9.60 -11.93
C VAL A 55 2.95 10.20 -11.23
N ARG A 56 2.80 11.31 -10.51
CA ARG A 56 3.90 11.95 -9.76
C ARG A 56 4.46 11.07 -8.65
N MET A 57 3.63 10.20 -8.07
CA MET A 57 4.04 9.24 -7.04
C MET A 57 4.62 7.95 -7.62
N GLU A 58 4.82 7.86 -8.94
CA GLU A 58 5.28 6.65 -9.64
C GLU A 58 4.31 5.46 -9.49
N LEU A 59 3.01 5.76 -9.40
CA LEU A 59 1.91 4.79 -9.32
C LEU A 59 1.09 4.87 -10.62
N PRO A 60 1.49 4.18 -11.69
CA PRO A 60 0.88 4.33 -13.01
C PRO A 60 -0.59 3.87 -13.00
N PRO A 61 -1.54 4.71 -13.45
CA PRO A 61 -2.92 4.30 -13.66
C PRO A 61 -3.01 3.20 -14.73
N ASP A 62 -3.71 2.12 -14.42
CA ASP A 62 -3.97 0.99 -15.31
C ASP A 62 -5.37 1.08 -15.92
N ARG A 63 -6.37 1.28 -15.06
CA ARG A 63 -7.78 1.38 -15.46
C ARG A 63 -8.35 2.72 -15.03
N GLN A 64 -9.00 3.39 -15.98
CA GLN A 64 -9.70 4.65 -15.76
C GLN A 64 -11.14 4.48 -16.26
N ASP A 65 -12.06 4.27 -15.34
CA ASP A 65 -13.48 4.10 -15.64
C ASP A 65 -14.25 5.32 -15.12
N ARG A 66 -14.44 6.30 -16.01
CA ARG A 66 -15.12 7.54 -15.65
C ARG A 66 -16.63 7.37 -15.43
N ALA A 67 -17.23 6.34 -16.02
CA ALA A 67 -18.66 6.06 -15.86
C ALA A 67 -18.96 5.50 -14.47
N ASN A 68 -18.11 4.58 -14.00
CA ASN A 68 -18.22 4.00 -12.66
C ASN A 68 -17.47 4.80 -11.58
N GLY A 69 -16.76 5.87 -11.97
CA GLY A 69 -16.00 6.71 -11.06
C GLY A 69 -14.82 5.99 -10.42
N VAL A 70 -14.10 5.12 -11.15
CA VAL A 70 -13.00 4.33 -10.58
C VAL A 70 -11.69 4.59 -11.34
N ILE A 71 -10.62 4.90 -10.60
CA ILE A 71 -9.24 4.92 -11.09
C ILE A 71 -8.47 3.84 -10.33
N GLU A 72 -7.77 2.99 -11.04
CA GLU A 72 -7.04 1.87 -10.46
C GLU A 72 -5.65 1.78 -11.07
N THR A 73 -4.63 1.58 -10.23
CA THR A 73 -3.23 1.49 -10.68
C THR A 73 -2.80 0.04 -10.91
N LEU A 74 -1.66 -0.14 -11.58
CA LEU A 74 -0.95 -1.41 -11.52
C LEU A 74 -0.44 -1.67 -10.09
N PRO A 75 -0.31 -2.94 -9.67
CA PRO A 75 0.42 -3.27 -8.44
C PRO A 75 1.90 -2.96 -8.63
N VAL A 76 2.44 -2.04 -7.84
CA VAL A 76 3.84 -1.60 -7.91
C VAL A 76 4.61 -2.15 -6.72
N THR A 77 5.83 -2.64 -6.96
CA THR A 77 6.75 -3.05 -5.89
C THR A 77 7.22 -1.84 -5.10
N SER A 78 7.14 -1.93 -3.79
CA SER A 78 7.35 -0.81 -2.88
C SER A 78 8.80 -0.35 -2.82
N LYS A 79 9.02 0.94 -2.59
CA LYS A 79 10.38 1.49 -2.48
C LYS A 79 11.20 0.89 -1.34
N GLN A 80 12.49 0.80 -1.57
CA GLN A 80 13.51 0.47 -0.58
C GLN A 80 14.02 1.73 0.12
N PHE A 81 14.69 1.59 1.28
CA PHE A 81 15.11 2.75 2.07
C PHE A 81 16.03 3.74 1.33
N TRP A 82 16.79 3.28 0.34
CA TRP A 82 17.69 4.11 -0.47
C TRP A 82 17.00 4.82 -1.64
N GLU A 83 15.77 4.44 -1.97
CA GLU A 83 14.97 5.06 -3.04
C GLU A 83 14.21 6.29 -2.50
N PHE A 84 14.95 7.29 -2.00
CA PHE A 84 14.37 8.48 -1.36
C PHE A 84 13.55 9.38 -2.31
N TRP A 85 13.70 9.20 -3.63
CA TRP A 85 12.91 9.93 -4.63
C TRP A 85 11.49 9.36 -4.78
N ARG A 86 11.30 8.06 -4.52
CA ARG A 86 9.98 7.41 -4.57
C ARG A 86 9.13 7.78 -3.36
N ARG A 87 7.81 7.90 -3.56
CA ARG A 87 6.87 8.42 -2.56
C ARG A 87 5.71 7.48 -2.24
N ASP A 88 5.86 6.21 -2.57
CA ASP A 88 4.88 5.12 -2.46
C ASP A 88 4.81 4.46 -1.07
N ILE A 89 5.48 5.03 -0.05
CA ILE A 89 5.36 4.63 1.36
C ILE A 89 5.20 5.89 2.21
N ALA A 90 4.25 5.86 3.15
CA ALA A 90 3.95 6.97 4.06
C ALA A 90 4.45 6.76 5.49
N ASP A 91 4.56 5.51 5.97
CA ASP A 91 4.95 5.22 7.35
C ASP A 91 6.28 4.43 7.48
N PRO A 92 7.02 4.59 8.61
CA PRO A 92 8.30 3.89 8.82
C PRO A 92 8.18 2.37 8.98
N TYR A 93 7.09 1.86 9.54
CA TYR A 93 6.90 0.43 9.72
C TYR A 93 6.80 -0.27 8.35
N SER A 94 5.99 0.29 7.45
CA SER A 94 5.86 -0.11 6.06
C SER A 94 7.18 -0.07 5.30
N GLN A 95 8.06 0.89 5.60
CA GLN A 95 9.41 0.92 5.03
C GLN A 95 10.21 -0.31 5.44
N VAL A 96 10.29 -0.60 6.74
CA VAL A 96 11.03 -1.76 7.27
C VAL A 96 10.48 -3.08 6.70
N VAL A 97 9.16 -3.21 6.62
CA VAL A 97 8.52 -4.40 6.03
C VAL A 97 8.85 -4.53 4.54
N SER A 98 8.87 -3.41 3.80
CA SER A 98 9.19 -3.40 2.36
C SER A 98 10.68 -3.63 2.07
N ASP A 99 11.57 -3.31 3.02
CA ASP A 99 13.00 -3.63 2.93
C ASP A 99 13.27 -5.11 3.23
N LEU A 100 12.43 -5.74 4.06
CA LEU A 100 12.57 -7.16 4.44
C LEU A 100 11.87 -8.11 3.44
N GLN A 101 10.76 -7.67 2.84
CA GLN A 101 9.90 -8.50 2.00
C GLN A 101 9.50 -7.76 0.72
N THR A 102 9.28 -8.52 -0.34
CA THR A 102 8.75 -7.97 -1.60
C THR A 102 7.27 -7.63 -1.44
N ILE A 103 6.99 -6.38 -1.08
CA ILE A 103 5.64 -5.84 -0.93
C ILE A 103 5.22 -5.11 -2.19
N GLN A 104 4.00 -5.35 -2.64
CA GLN A 104 3.34 -4.60 -3.70
C GLN A 104 2.16 -3.80 -3.16
N ARG A 105 1.99 -2.59 -3.69
CA ARG A 105 0.86 -1.71 -3.37
C ARG A 105 0.11 -1.40 -4.64
N LYS A 106 -1.22 -1.38 -4.53
CA LYS A 106 -2.11 -0.97 -5.59
C LYS A 106 -3.00 0.13 -5.03
N VAL A 107 -3.32 1.14 -5.83
CA VAL A 107 -4.20 2.23 -5.41
C VAL A 107 -5.49 2.18 -6.21
N ILE A 108 -6.59 2.37 -5.49
CA ILE A 108 -7.93 2.44 -6.04
C ILE A 108 -8.55 3.73 -5.53
N VAL A 109 -8.90 4.64 -6.44
CA VAL A 109 -9.64 5.87 -6.14
C VAL A 109 -11.06 5.70 -6.66
N ARG A 110 -12.06 5.93 -5.80
CA ARG A 110 -13.48 5.80 -6.14
C ARG A 110 -14.21 7.12 -5.94
N PHE A 111 -15.08 7.45 -6.88
CA PHE A 111 -15.97 8.59 -6.87
C PHE A 111 -17.40 8.06 -6.85
N SER A 112 -18.13 8.26 -5.75
CA SER A 112 -19.50 7.79 -5.60
C SER A 112 -20.44 8.90 -5.12
N PRO A 113 -21.70 8.95 -5.58
CA PRO A 113 -22.65 9.94 -5.08
C PRO A 113 -23.05 9.61 -3.63
N LEU A 114 -23.13 10.61 -2.74
CA LEU A 114 -23.75 10.41 -1.43
C LEU A 114 -25.28 10.51 -1.58
N PRO A 115 -26.06 9.47 -1.23
CA PRO A 115 -27.50 9.45 -1.48
C PRO A 115 -28.29 10.53 -0.73
N THR A 116 -27.72 11.12 0.33
CA THR A 116 -28.41 12.07 1.22
C THR A 116 -28.08 13.54 0.94
N THR A 117 -27.08 13.82 0.09
CA THR A 117 -26.56 15.17 -0.14
C THR A 117 -26.19 15.35 -1.61
N GLU A 118 -26.24 16.57 -2.17
CA GLU A 118 -25.66 16.87 -3.51
C GLU A 118 -24.12 16.82 -3.55
N ARG A 119 -23.52 16.06 -2.63
CA ARG A 119 -22.08 15.85 -2.50
C ARG A 119 -21.71 14.47 -3.03
N TRP A 120 -20.48 14.37 -3.45
CA TRP A 120 -19.84 13.16 -3.92
C TRP A 120 -18.76 12.75 -2.93
N ARG A 121 -18.55 11.45 -2.80
CA ARG A 121 -17.50 10.87 -1.99
C ARG A 121 -16.31 10.56 -2.89
N VAL A 122 -15.13 10.99 -2.47
CA VAL A 122 -13.86 10.54 -3.02
C VAL A 122 -13.24 9.62 -1.98
N GLU A 123 -13.12 8.34 -2.31
CA GLU A 123 -12.52 7.31 -1.46
C GLU A 123 -11.18 6.89 -2.04
N VAL A 124 -10.17 6.73 -1.20
CA VAL A 124 -8.87 6.18 -1.56
C VAL A 124 -8.65 4.90 -0.78
N GLU A 125 -8.35 3.82 -1.51
CA GLU A 125 -8.07 2.50 -0.97
C GLU A 125 -6.70 2.04 -1.50
N VAL A 126 -5.82 1.63 -0.58
CA VAL A 126 -4.49 1.10 -0.93
C VAL A 126 -4.38 -0.33 -0.44
N PRO A 127 -4.84 -1.33 -1.20
CA PRO A 127 -4.56 -2.73 -0.90
C PRO A 127 -3.06 -3.05 -1.03
N VAL A 128 -2.57 -3.80 -0.06
CA VAL A 128 -1.17 -4.23 0.07
C VAL A 128 -1.09 -5.73 -0.11
N TYR A 129 -0.11 -6.16 -0.90
CA TYR A 129 0.15 -7.56 -1.21
C TYR A 129 1.60 -7.91 -0.91
N ARG A 130 1.83 -9.13 -0.46
CA ARG A 130 3.15 -9.73 -0.39
C ARG A 130 3.32 -10.68 -1.57
N ILE A 131 4.42 -10.54 -2.30
CA ILE A 131 4.78 -11.56 -3.29
C ILE A 131 5.38 -12.75 -2.54
N GLN A 132 4.84 -13.94 -2.77
CA GLN A 132 5.37 -15.19 -2.24
C GLN A 132 5.70 -16.13 -3.39
N LEU A 133 6.86 -16.78 -3.26
CA LEU A 133 7.22 -17.91 -4.09
C LEU A 133 7.01 -19.17 -3.25
N PRO A 134 6.23 -20.16 -3.73
CA PRO A 134 5.97 -21.36 -2.94
C PRO A 134 7.27 -22.10 -2.62
N GLU A 135 7.53 -22.31 -1.32
CA GLU A 135 8.67 -23.10 -0.85
C GLU A 135 8.51 -24.57 -1.24
N ARG A 136 9.61 -25.21 -1.63
CA ARG A 136 9.63 -26.63 -2.00
C ARG A 136 9.98 -27.47 -0.78
N GLN A 137 9.08 -28.38 -0.40
CA GLN A 137 9.42 -29.36 0.64
C GLN A 137 10.40 -30.39 0.09
N LEU A 138 11.59 -30.46 0.69
CA LEU A 138 12.58 -31.49 0.40
C LEU A 138 12.36 -32.65 1.35
N THR A 139 11.55 -33.61 0.90
CA THR A 139 11.18 -34.80 1.69
C THR A 139 12.14 -35.97 1.48
N SER A 140 13.07 -35.88 0.52
CA SER A 140 14.06 -36.92 0.23
C SER A 140 15.32 -36.34 -0.41
N SER A 141 16.47 -36.95 -0.13
CA SER A 141 17.76 -36.61 -0.72
C SER A 141 17.78 -36.78 -2.24
N SER A 142 16.94 -37.66 -2.80
CA SER A 142 16.82 -37.86 -4.25
C SER A 142 16.12 -36.69 -4.95
N THR A 143 15.19 -36.00 -4.25
CA THR A 143 14.47 -34.82 -4.76
C THR A 143 15.37 -33.59 -4.85
N ALA A 144 16.54 -33.59 -4.21
CA ALA A 144 17.51 -32.50 -4.31
C ALA A 144 18.13 -32.36 -5.72
N ILE A 145 18.21 -33.45 -6.50
CA ILE A 145 18.69 -33.40 -7.89
C ILE A 145 17.64 -32.70 -8.78
N GLU A 146 16.36 -32.90 -8.48
CA GLU A 146 15.27 -32.27 -9.22
C GLU A 146 15.23 -30.75 -8.98
N LEU A 147 15.72 -30.22 -7.86
CA LEU A 147 15.79 -28.77 -7.62
C LEU A 147 16.53 -28.01 -8.74
N TYR A 148 17.63 -28.57 -9.25
CA TYR A 148 18.50 -27.92 -10.23
C TYR A 148 18.12 -28.21 -11.68
N GLY A 149 17.21 -29.15 -11.94
CA GLY A 149 16.68 -29.44 -13.28
C GLY A 149 15.66 -28.39 -13.75
N SER A 150 15.59 -28.09 -15.04
CA SER A 150 14.55 -27.24 -15.63
C SER A 150 13.23 -27.98 -15.87
N THR A 151 13.21 -29.29 -15.66
CA THR A 151 12.12 -30.22 -15.98
C THR A 151 11.81 -31.11 -14.78
N VAL A 152 10.55 -31.50 -14.61
CA VAL A 152 10.15 -32.51 -13.63
C VAL A 152 9.53 -33.68 -14.41
N PRO A 153 10.03 -34.92 -14.25
CA PRO A 153 9.33 -36.09 -14.76
C PRO A 153 8.07 -36.31 -13.91
N THR A 154 6.90 -36.28 -14.54
CA THR A 154 5.67 -36.73 -13.88
C THR A 154 5.69 -38.25 -13.68
N THR A 155 4.80 -38.78 -12.83
CA THR A 155 4.66 -40.24 -12.60
C THR A 155 4.38 -41.04 -13.88
N THR A 156 3.90 -40.37 -14.93
CA THR A 156 3.64 -40.93 -16.27
C THR A 156 4.83 -40.78 -17.24
N GLY A 157 5.93 -40.15 -16.82
CA GLY A 157 7.12 -39.89 -17.65
C GLY A 157 7.00 -38.67 -18.57
N GLU A 158 5.97 -37.85 -18.41
CA GLU A 158 5.79 -36.61 -19.18
C GLU A 158 6.68 -35.51 -18.61
N ILE A 159 7.42 -34.83 -19.49
CA ILE A 159 8.31 -33.71 -19.18
C ILE A 159 7.51 -32.41 -19.38
N VAL A 160 7.04 -31.82 -18.28
CA VAL A 160 6.27 -30.56 -18.31
C VAL A 160 7.19 -29.38 -17.96
N PRO A 161 7.06 -28.22 -18.64
CA PRO A 161 7.74 -26.99 -18.25
C PRO A 161 7.40 -26.61 -16.82
N ARG A 162 8.42 -26.37 -16.01
CA ARG A 162 8.30 -26.11 -14.57
C ARG A 162 7.86 -24.68 -14.31
N GLN A 163 6.57 -24.43 -14.16
CA GLN A 163 6.04 -23.09 -13.87
C GLN A 163 5.93 -22.88 -12.36
N GLN A 164 6.92 -22.22 -11.76
CA GLN A 164 6.78 -21.66 -10.41
C GLN A 164 6.08 -20.31 -10.57
N VAL A 165 4.79 -20.25 -10.21
CA VAL A 165 4.01 -19.01 -10.29
C VAL A 165 4.12 -18.32 -8.94
N ALA A 166 4.79 -17.16 -8.90
CA ALA A 166 4.73 -16.27 -7.75
C ALA A 166 3.28 -15.81 -7.58
N TYR A 167 2.76 -15.82 -6.34
CA TYR A 167 1.40 -15.36 -6.05
C TYR A 167 1.42 -14.16 -5.12
N GLN A 168 0.37 -13.34 -5.23
CA GLN A 168 0.14 -12.18 -4.39
C GLN A 168 -0.72 -12.60 -3.19
N GLU A 169 -0.17 -12.48 -1.99
CA GLU A 169 -0.91 -12.71 -0.75
C GLU A 169 -1.38 -11.36 -0.18
N PRO A 170 -2.69 -11.16 0.04
CA PRO A 170 -3.19 -9.89 0.59
C PRO A 170 -2.74 -9.73 2.06
N LEU A 171 -2.13 -8.58 2.37
CA LEU A 171 -1.69 -8.22 3.73
C LEU A 171 -2.64 -7.27 4.45
N GLY A 172 -3.60 -6.69 3.71
CA GLY A 172 -4.52 -5.68 4.20
C GLY A 172 -4.38 -4.38 3.43
N ARG A 173 -4.49 -3.25 4.14
CA ARG A 173 -4.52 -1.91 3.55
C ARG A 173 -3.55 -0.96 4.25
N ASP A 174 -3.13 0.08 3.55
CA ASP A 174 -2.17 1.08 4.02
C ASP A 174 -2.87 2.43 4.28
N ALA A 175 -3.40 2.62 5.49
CA ALA A 175 -4.13 3.85 5.86
C ALA A 175 -3.27 5.11 5.71
N ALA A 176 -1.99 5.05 6.11
CA ALA A 176 -1.11 6.20 6.06
C ALA A 176 -0.87 6.66 4.60
N LEU A 177 -0.78 5.71 3.67
CA LEU A 177 -0.66 6.06 2.25
C LEU A 177 -2.00 6.53 1.66
N GLU A 178 -3.14 5.99 2.09
CA GLU A 178 -4.46 6.46 1.69
C GLU A 178 -4.68 7.93 2.08
N ASP A 179 -4.42 8.27 3.36
CA ASP A 179 -4.48 9.65 3.88
C ASP A 179 -3.61 10.58 3.07
N ARG A 180 -2.35 10.17 2.82
CA ARG A 180 -1.38 10.98 2.07
C ARG A 180 -1.81 11.21 0.63
N ILE A 181 -2.32 10.19 -0.04
CA ILE A 181 -2.79 10.33 -1.43
C ILE A 181 -4.01 11.25 -1.47
N LEU A 182 -4.97 11.06 -0.58
CA LEU A 182 -6.16 11.91 -0.52
C LEU A 182 -5.80 13.37 -0.26
N ASP A 183 -4.90 13.65 0.70
CA ASP A 183 -4.41 15.00 0.99
C ASP A 183 -3.71 15.65 -0.22
N LEU A 184 -2.89 14.88 -0.95
CA LEU A 184 -2.25 15.36 -2.18
C LEU A 184 -3.27 15.68 -3.29
N ILE A 185 -4.33 14.88 -3.42
CA ILE A 185 -5.40 15.12 -4.41
C ILE A 185 -6.17 16.39 -4.05
N LEU A 186 -6.57 16.53 -2.79
CA LEU A 186 -7.33 17.69 -2.30
C LEU A 186 -6.50 18.98 -2.41
N SER A 187 -5.24 18.95 -1.97
CA SER A 187 -4.34 20.10 -2.06
C SER A 187 -4.03 20.51 -3.51
N GLN A 188 -3.85 19.54 -4.43
CA GLN A 188 -3.58 19.83 -5.83
C GLN A 188 -4.81 20.33 -6.59
N SER A 189 -6.00 19.80 -6.28
CA SER A 189 -7.25 20.25 -6.92
C SER A 189 -7.65 21.67 -6.52
N GLY A 190 -7.14 22.18 -5.40
CA GLY A 190 -7.45 23.53 -4.92
C GLY A 190 -8.90 23.67 -4.43
N VAL A 191 -9.57 22.57 -4.12
CA VAL A 191 -10.97 22.55 -3.67
C VAL A 191 -11.06 23.15 -2.27
N PRO A 192 -11.80 24.25 -2.07
CA PRO A 192 -11.83 24.98 -0.81
C PRO A 192 -12.75 24.36 0.24
N GLU A 193 -13.72 23.55 -0.18
CA GLU A 193 -14.72 22.93 0.69
C GLU A 193 -14.71 21.42 0.49
N TYR A 194 -14.13 20.72 1.46
CA TYR A 194 -14.25 19.28 1.60
C TYR A 194 -14.53 18.95 3.07
N GLU A 195 -15.23 17.85 3.30
CA GLU A 195 -15.46 17.32 4.63
C GLU A 195 -14.85 15.93 4.69
N LEU A 196 -13.97 15.68 5.66
CA LEU A 196 -13.48 14.32 5.89
C LEU A 196 -14.64 13.48 6.41
N VAL A 197 -14.90 12.37 5.74
CA VAL A 197 -15.99 11.47 6.08
C VAL A 197 -15.39 10.17 6.57
N ASP A 198 -15.73 9.78 7.79
CA ASP A 198 -15.55 8.39 8.20
C ASP A 198 -16.39 7.53 7.28
N SER A 199 -15.72 6.65 6.55
CA SER A 199 -16.29 5.75 5.55
C SER A 199 -17.25 4.75 6.18
N THR A 200 -18.45 5.21 6.51
CA THR A 200 -19.57 4.31 6.68
C THR A 200 -19.86 3.76 5.28
N PRO A 201 -19.78 2.43 5.07
CA PRO A 201 -20.12 1.85 3.78
C PRO A 201 -21.56 2.23 3.45
N THR A 202 -21.76 2.86 2.29
CA THR A 202 -23.10 3.06 1.74
C THR A 202 -23.66 1.67 1.43
N ALA A 203 -24.40 1.10 2.38
CA ALA A 203 -25.16 -0.10 2.15
C ALA A 203 -26.22 0.22 1.09
N GLY A 204 -25.97 -0.13 -0.17
CA GLY A 204 -26.96 -0.05 -1.22
C GLY A 204 -26.41 0.41 -2.57
N ALA A 205 -25.77 -0.50 -3.29
CA ALA A 205 -25.77 -0.50 -4.76
C ALA A 205 -25.38 -1.91 -5.24
N LEU A 206 -26.32 -2.84 -5.15
CA LEU A 206 -26.38 -3.98 -6.06
C LEU A 206 -27.75 -3.95 -6.75
N PRO A 207 -27.80 -4.23 -8.06
CA PRO A 207 -29.05 -4.24 -8.85
C PRO A 207 -30.04 -5.30 -8.38
#